data_AF-A0A399ZXJ8-F1
#
_entry.id   AF-A0A399ZXJ8-F1
#
_cell.length_a   1.000
_cell.length_b   1.000
_cell.length_c   1.000
_cell.angle_alpha   90.00
_cell.angle_beta   90.00
_cell.angle_gamma   90.00
#
_symmetry.space_group_name_H-M   'P 1'
#
loop_
_entity.id
_entity.type
_entity.pdbx_description
1 polymer ?
#
loop_
_entity_poly.entity_id
_entity_poly.type
_entity_poly.pdbx_seq_one_letter_code
_entity_poly.pdbx_strand_id
1 'polypeptide(L)'
;MVYALNETSETNEYASHATALYERRAQLDNFAQSFLMMTLRKNGNVAQAQTLLQALTANALPSATGTHWEEKQPDWFMMNTDTRTTAIVLYGIARVDPQNALLKNAVRWLMTMRAQGHWETTQETAWALLGLTEYMKQSGELDAHYTYAVAVNGKTLGQDQVTPENLTANQNFDVAIKDLLLDAANELLLTKSEGPGNLYYSAFLNYYLPVNQIQALDRGVMVMRQYFQVDQATLQPTATQITSA
;
A
#
# COMPACT_ATOMS: atom_id res chain seq x y z
N MET A 1 -18.83 14.17 -10.33
CA MET A 1 -19.94 15.07 -9.93
C MET A 1 -21.15 14.31 -9.39
N VAL A 2 -21.64 13.27 -10.09
CA VAL A 2 -22.80 12.45 -9.65
C VAL A 2 -22.66 11.95 -8.21
N TYR A 3 -21.49 11.42 -7.83
CA TYR A 3 -21.24 10.98 -6.45
C TYR A 3 -21.39 12.09 -5.41
N ALA A 4 -20.72 13.24 -5.60
CA ALA A 4 -20.79 14.35 -4.65
C ALA A 4 -22.21 14.91 -4.51
N LEU A 5 -22.95 15.04 -5.62
CA LEU A 5 -24.34 15.47 -5.61
C LEU A 5 -25.23 14.50 -4.83
N ASN A 6 -25.04 13.20 -5.04
CA ASN A 6 -25.75 12.14 -4.34
C ASN A 6 -25.37 12.03 -2.85
N GLU A 7 -24.16 12.48 -2.47
CA GLU A 7 -23.78 12.57 -1.07
C GLU A 7 -24.55 13.67 -0.33
N THR A 8 -24.77 14.80 -0.99
CA THR A 8 -25.47 15.96 -0.41
C THR A 8 -26.98 15.94 -0.55
N SER A 9 -27.54 15.11 -1.44
CA SER A 9 -28.99 15.06 -1.66
C SER A 9 -29.68 14.10 -0.67
N GLU A 10 -30.70 14.59 0.02
CA GLU A 10 -31.61 13.75 0.83
C GLU A 10 -32.62 13.00 -0.04
N THR A 11 -32.83 13.44 -1.28
CA THR A 11 -33.69 12.83 -2.28
C THR A 11 -32.85 12.03 -3.30
N ASN A 12 -33.37 10.91 -3.79
CA ASN A 12 -32.75 10.08 -4.86
C ASN A 12 -32.81 10.74 -6.26
N GLU A 13 -32.75 12.07 -6.32
CA GLU A 13 -33.00 12.88 -7.52
C GLU A 13 -32.03 12.54 -8.65
N TYR A 14 -30.79 12.13 -8.32
CA TYR A 14 -29.75 11.80 -9.29
C TYR A 14 -29.62 10.29 -9.58
N ALA A 15 -30.54 9.46 -9.09
CA ALA A 15 -30.48 8.02 -9.28
C ALA A 15 -30.56 7.60 -10.76
N SER A 16 -31.36 8.30 -11.57
CA SER A 16 -31.47 8.04 -13.01
C SER A 16 -30.15 8.29 -13.75
N HIS A 17 -29.38 9.31 -13.34
CA HIS A 17 -28.06 9.60 -13.91
C HIS A 17 -27.03 8.54 -13.55
N ALA A 18 -27.08 7.99 -12.32
CA ALA A 18 -26.21 6.89 -11.92
C ALA A 18 -26.48 5.63 -12.77
N THR A 19 -27.75 5.29 -13.01
CA THR A 19 -28.13 4.17 -13.87
C THR A 19 -27.70 4.40 -15.32
N ALA A 20 -27.90 5.60 -15.87
CA ALA A 20 -27.44 5.94 -17.22
C ALA A 20 -25.90 5.86 -17.36
N LEU A 21 -25.16 6.26 -16.33
CA LEU A 21 -23.70 6.16 -16.32
C LEU A 21 -23.22 4.70 -16.21
N TYR A 22 -23.96 3.85 -15.49
CA TYR A 22 -23.67 2.42 -15.36
C TYR A 22 -23.71 1.67 -16.70
N GLU A 23 -24.57 2.08 -17.63
CA GLU A 23 -24.58 1.53 -18.99
C GLU A 23 -23.27 1.76 -19.75
N ARG A 24 -22.51 2.79 -19.37
CA ARG A 24 -21.20 3.13 -19.95
C ARG A 24 -20.02 2.76 -19.04
N ARG A 25 -20.24 1.94 -18.00
CA ARG A 25 -19.24 1.62 -16.98
C ARG A 25 -17.89 1.13 -17.52
N ALA A 26 -17.88 0.39 -18.63
CA ALA A 26 -16.66 -0.13 -19.23
C ALA A 26 -15.70 0.95 -19.79
N GLN A 27 -16.21 2.17 -19.98
CA GLN A 27 -15.44 3.34 -20.43
C GLN A 27 -14.92 4.18 -19.25
N LEU A 28 -15.30 3.82 -18.01
CA LEU A 28 -14.92 4.58 -16.81
C LEU A 28 -13.60 4.07 -16.25
N ASP A 29 -12.77 5.02 -15.84
CA ASP A 29 -11.60 4.80 -15.01
C ASP A 29 -11.97 4.16 -13.66
N ASN A 30 -11.01 3.51 -13.01
CA ASN A 30 -11.23 2.79 -11.75
C ASN A 30 -11.75 3.74 -10.65
N PHE A 31 -11.21 4.96 -10.54
CA PHE A 31 -11.72 5.94 -9.56
C PHE A 31 -13.18 6.30 -9.84
N ALA A 32 -13.57 6.43 -11.12
CA ALA A 32 -14.93 6.77 -11.53
C ALA A 32 -15.90 5.61 -11.28
N GLN A 33 -15.45 4.37 -11.52
CA GLN A 33 -16.22 3.17 -11.15
C GLN A 33 -16.42 3.07 -9.64
N SER A 34 -15.41 3.41 -8.82
CA SER A 34 -15.57 3.45 -7.35
C SER A 34 -16.62 4.48 -6.90
N PHE A 35 -16.59 5.70 -7.45
CA PHE A 35 -17.61 6.71 -7.18
C PHE A 35 -19.02 6.27 -7.60
N LEU A 36 -19.13 5.66 -8.78
CA LEU A 36 -20.41 5.15 -9.27
C LEU A 36 -20.92 3.99 -8.41
N MET A 37 -20.03 3.09 -7.98
CA MET A 37 -20.36 1.98 -7.09
C MET A 37 -20.97 2.48 -5.78
N MET A 38 -20.33 3.45 -5.12
CA MET A 38 -20.86 4.05 -3.88
C MET A 38 -22.22 4.71 -4.11
N THR A 39 -22.36 5.46 -5.21
CA THR A 39 -23.63 6.11 -5.59
C THR A 39 -24.76 5.09 -5.77
N LEU A 40 -24.50 4.03 -6.56
CA LEU A 40 -25.48 2.99 -6.83
C LEU A 40 -25.87 2.25 -5.55
N ARG A 41 -24.90 1.95 -4.68
CA ARG A 41 -25.14 1.32 -3.37
C ARG A 41 -26.06 2.20 -2.52
N LYS A 42 -25.76 3.50 -2.40
CA LYS A 42 -26.58 4.46 -1.64
C LYS A 42 -28.01 4.55 -2.17
N ASN A 43 -28.17 4.46 -3.49
CA ASN A 43 -29.47 4.56 -4.15
C ASN A 43 -30.25 3.22 -4.17
N GLY A 44 -29.77 2.18 -3.48
CA GLY A 44 -30.40 0.86 -3.42
C GLY A 44 -30.17 -0.05 -4.63
N ASN A 45 -29.34 0.36 -5.59
CA ASN A 45 -28.98 -0.43 -6.78
C ASN A 45 -27.86 -1.42 -6.46
N VAL A 46 -28.15 -2.34 -5.53
CA VAL A 46 -27.15 -3.25 -4.94
C VAL A 46 -26.49 -4.16 -5.97
N ALA A 47 -27.24 -4.69 -6.94
CA ALA A 47 -26.70 -5.60 -7.95
C ALA A 47 -25.69 -4.90 -8.88
N GLN A 48 -25.98 -3.67 -9.29
CA GLN A 48 -25.08 -2.86 -10.12
C GLN A 48 -23.84 -2.43 -9.34
N ALA A 49 -23.99 -2.04 -8.07
CA ALA A 49 -22.86 -1.76 -7.19
C ALA A 49 -21.96 -2.99 -7.01
N GLN A 50 -22.55 -4.18 -6.78
CA GLN A 50 -21.80 -5.43 -6.67
C GLN A 50 -21.05 -5.77 -7.95
N THR A 51 -21.64 -5.49 -9.12
CA THR A 51 -20.96 -5.69 -10.41
C THR A 51 -19.73 -4.80 -10.54
N LEU A 52 -19.81 -3.53 -10.12
CA LEU A 52 -18.65 -2.63 -10.11
C LEU A 52 -17.60 -3.05 -9.07
N LEU A 53 -18.02 -3.54 -7.91
CA LEU A 53 -17.09 -4.11 -6.91
C LEU A 53 -16.31 -5.29 -7.50
N GLN A 54 -16.98 -6.19 -8.22
CA GLN A 54 -16.32 -7.30 -8.91
C GLN A 54 -15.36 -6.82 -10.00
N ALA A 55 -15.73 -5.80 -10.77
CA ALA A 55 -14.85 -5.20 -11.78
C ALA A 55 -13.59 -4.57 -11.14
N LEU A 56 -13.76 -3.82 -10.05
CA LEU A 56 -12.64 -3.26 -9.29
C LEU A 56 -11.76 -4.36 -8.68
N THR A 57 -12.36 -5.44 -8.20
CA THR A 57 -11.62 -6.61 -7.69
C THR A 57 -10.79 -7.25 -8.80
N ALA A 58 -11.35 -7.37 -10.01
CA ALA A 58 -10.64 -7.93 -11.16
C ALA A 58 -9.51 -7.03 -11.69
N ASN A 59 -9.65 -5.72 -11.55
CA ASN A 59 -8.65 -4.74 -11.96
C ASN A 59 -7.55 -4.51 -10.91
N ALA A 60 -7.63 -5.17 -9.75
CA ALA A 60 -6.67 -5.01 -8.68
C ALA A 60 -5.31 -5.61 -9.08
N LEU A 61 -4.25 -4.81 -8.94
CA LEU A 61 -2.87 -5.19 -9.29
C LEU A 61 -2.12 -5.61 -8.01
N PRO A 62 -1.79 -6.90 -7.84
CA PRO A 62 -0.95 -7.34 -6.73
C PRO A 62 0.51 -6.93 -6.95
N SER A 63 1.18 -6.51 -5.89
CA SER A 63 2.61 -6.21 -5.86
C SER A 63 3.24 -6.74 -4.57
N ALA A 64 4.57 -6.66 -4.47
CA ALA A 64 5.30 -7.09 -3.27
C ALA A 64 4.92 -6.29 -2.01
N THR A 65 4.44 -5.04 -2.19
CA THR A 65 4.11 -4.11 -1.11
C THR A 65 2.62 -4.00 -0.83
N GLY A 66 1.76 -4.68 -1.59
CA GLY A 66 0.31 -4.70 -1.37
C GLY A 66 -0.46 -4.78 -2.68
N THR A 67 -1.66 -4.19 -2.73
CA THR A 67 -2.52 -4.20 -3.91
C THR A 67 -2.91 -2.79 -4.28
N HIS A 68 -2.89 -2.45 -5.56
CA HIS A 68 -3.22 -1.11 -6.03
C HIS A 68 -3.98 -1.13 -7.36
N TRP A 69 -4.40 0.05 -7.80
CA TRP A 69 -5.11 0.25 -9.06
C TRP A 69 -4.40 1.30 -9.88
N GLU A 70 -4.17 0.98 -11.15
CA GLU A 70 -3.60 1.90 -12.13
C GLU A 70 -4.66 2.27 -13.15
N GLU A 71 -4.68 3.54 -13.58
CA GLU A 71 -5.54 3.94 -14.69
C GLU A 71 -4.91 3.61 -16.04
N LYS A 72 -5.75 3.36 -17.05
CA LYS A 72 -5.28 3.03 -18.40
C LYS A 72 -4.54 4.17 -19.06
N GLN A 73 -4.91 5.41 -18.74
CA GLN A 73 -4.35 6.63 -19.30
C GLN A 73 -4.25 7.69 -18.19
N PRO A 74 -3.19 8.50 -18.17
CA PRO A 74 -3.13 9.65 -17.28
C PRO A 74 -4.23 10.67 -17.61
N ASP A 75 -5.02 11.07 -16.61
CA ASP A 75 -5.99 12.15 -16.72
C ASP A 75 -5.50 13.38 -15.95
N TRP A 76 -4.77 14.23 -16.66
CA TRP A 76 -4.22 15.47 -16.12
C TRP A 76 -5.30 16.48 -15.73
N PHE A 77 -6.45 16.48 -16.44
CA PHE A 77 -7.53 17.43 -16.19
C PHE A 77 -8.25 17.10 -14.88
N MET A 78 -8.38 15.82 -14.56
CA MET A 78 -8.88 15.36 -13.26
C MET A 78 -7.82 15.30 -12.17
N MET A 79 -6.59 15.74 -12.46
CA MET A 79 -5.44 15.68 -11.54
C MET A 79 -5.25 14.27 -11.00
N ASN A 80 -5.45 13.26 -11.84
CA ASN A 80 -5.50 11.87 -11.41
C ASN A 80 -4.12 11.21 -11.40
N THR A 81 -3.90 10.37 -10.40
CA THR A 81 -2.73 9.51 -10.24
C THR A 81 -3.18 8.16 -9.72
N ASP A 82 -2.35 7.12 -9.90
CA ASP A 82 -2.68 5.76 -9.44
C ASP A 82 -2.79 5.69 -7.91
N THR A 83 -2.00 6.50 -7.20
CA THR A 83 -2.13 6.68 -5.74
C THR A 83 -3.49 7.24 -5.35
N ARG A 84 -3.97 8.28 -6.06
CA ARG A 84 -5.29 8.87 -5.82
C ARG A 84 -6.40 7.86 -6.15
N THR A 85 -6.30 7.18 -7.29
CA THR A 85 -7.24 6.12 -7.68
C THR A 85 -7.30 5.04 -6.60
N THR A 86 -6.15 4.53 -6.16
CA THR A 86 -6.07 3.49 -5.13
C THR A 86 -6.72 3.95 -3.82
N ALA A 87 -6.50 5.18 -3.40
CA ALA A 87 -7.13 5.74 -2.20
C ALA A 87 -8.67 5.87 -2.34
N ILE A 88 -9.17 6.28 -3.51
CA ILE A 88 -10.62 6.36 -3.79
C ILE A 88 -11.25 4.96 -3.87
N VAL A 89 -10.57 3.98 -4.46
CA VAL A 89 -11.04 2.60 -4.52
C VAL A 89 -11.08 1.99 -3.11
N LEU A 90 -10.04 2.19 -2.28
CA LEU A 90 -10.02 1.81 -0.87
C LEU A 90 -11.24 2.39 -0.12
N TYR A 91 -11.46 3.70 -0.25
CA TYR A 91 -12.57 4.41 0.37
C TYR A 91 -13.95 3.84 -0.04
N GLY A 92 -14.10 3.48 -1.31
CA GLY A 92 -15.33 2.92 -1.85
C GLY A 92 -15.59 1.49 -1.42
N ILE A 93 -14.59 0.61 -1.52
CA ILE A 93 -14.71 -0.78 -1.08
C ILE A 93 -14.99 -0.83 0.42
N ALA A 94 -14.31 -0.01 1.23
CA ALA A 94 -14.52 0.02 2.68
C ALA A 94 -15.97 0.36 3.07
N ARG A 95 -16.66 1.20 2.29
CA ARG A 95 -18.09 1.52 2.51
C ARG A 95 -19.03 0.43 2.02
N VAL A 96 -18.72 -0.18 0.88
CA VAL A 96 -19.65 -1.09 0.19
C VAL A 96 -19.53 -2.51 0.71
N ASP A 97 -18.31 -2.94 1.02
CA ASP A 97 -17.94 -4.28 1.52
C ASP A 97 -16.76 -4.16 2.52
N PRO A 98 -17.03 -3.80 3.79
CA PRO A 98 -16.01 -3.65 4.83
C PRO A 98 -15.14 -4.89 5.09
N GLN A 99 -15.61 -6.07 4.71
CA GLN A 99 -14.92 -7.35 4.94
C GLN A 99 -14.14 -7.81 3.71
N ASN A 100 -14.02 -6.98 2.68
CA ASN A 100 -13.33 -7.33 1.45
C ASN A 100 -11.83 -7.60 1.71
N ALA A 101 -11.35 -8.74 1.21
CA ALA A 101 -9.97 -9.18 1.42
C ALA A 101 -8.91 -8.23 0.83
N LEU A 102 -9.27 -7.41 -0.16
CA LEU A 102 -8.34 -6.47 -0.79
C LEU A 102 -7.99 -5.28 0.09
N LEU A 103 -8.85 -4.91 1.06
CA LEU A 103 -8.69 -3.70 1.86
C LEU A 103 -7.35 -3.65 2.59
N LYS A 104 -6.95 -4.76 3.22
CA LYS A 104 -5.69 -4.84 3.97
C LYS A 104 -4.47 -4.62 3.07
N ASN A 105 -4.46 -5.22 1.89
CA ASN A 105 -3.36 -5.06 0.94
C ASN A 105 -3.35 -3.69 0.27
N ALA A 106 -4.53 -3.08 0.06
CA ALA A 106 -4.64 -1.71 -0.43
C ALA A 106 -4.11 -0.68 0.58
N VAL A 107 -4.45 -0.85 1.86
CA VAL A 107 -3.91 -0.05 2.96
C VAL A 107 -2.39 -0.19 3.02
N ARG A 108 -1.88 -1.42 2.99
CA ARG A 108 -0.44 -1.70 3.00
C ARG A 108 0.28 -0.97 1.87
N TRP A 109 -0.21 -1.09 0.64
CA TRP A 109 0.39 -0.42 -0.51
C TRP A 109 0.36 1.10 -0.37
N LEU A 110 -0.79 1.66 0.04
CA LEU A 110 -0.95 3.10 0.19
C LEU A 110 -0.02 3.66 1.27
N MET A 111 0.21 2.92 2.35
CA MET A 111 1.18 3.26 3.39
C MET A 111 2.63 3.20 2.87
N THR A 112 2.96 2.33 1.91
CA THR A 112 4.30 2.32 1.29
C THR A 112 4.56 3.50 0.38
N MET A 113 3.51 4.09 -0.21
CA MET A 113 3.62 5.30 -1.02
C MET A 113 3.71 6.58 -0.19
N ARG A 114 3.57 6.49 1.13
CA ARG A 114 3.67 7.63 2.04
C ARG A 114 5.14 8.00 2.25
N ALA A 115 5.51 9.22 1.86
CA ALA A 115 6.85 9.78 2.09
C ALA A 115 6.75 11.01 3.00
N GLN A 116 7.60 11.09 4.04
CA GLN A 116 7.70 12.25 4.93
C GLN A 116 6.34 12.72 5.52
N GLY A 117 5.42 11.79 5.73
CA GLY A 117 4.11 12.06 6.33
C GLY A 117 2.99 12.41 5.34
N HIS A 118 3.27 12.54 4.04
CA HIS A 118 2.30 12.87 2.99
C HIS A 118 2.44 11.96 1.76
N TRP A 119 1.55 12.16 0.79
CA TRP A 119 1.64 11.57 -0.56
C TRP A 119 2.06 12.67 -1.55
N GLU A 120 2.35 12.32 -2.80
CA GLU A 120 3.04 13.23 -3.73
C GLU A 120 2.26 14.51 -4.02
N THR A 121 0.93 14.42 -4.06
CA THR A 121 0.04 15.55 -4.34
C THR A 121 -0.93 15.84 -3.20
N THR A 122 -1.52 17.04 -3.20
CA THR A 122 -2.57 17.42 -2.24
C THR A 122 -3.84 16.59 -2.43
N GLN A 123 -4.19 16.24 -3.67
CA GLN A 123 -5.31 15.35 -3.98
C GLN A 123 -5.09 13.95 -3.44
N GLU A 124 -3.90 13.38 -3.64
CA GLU A 124 -3.54 12.08 -3.07
C GLU A 124 -3.58 12.11 -1.56
N THR A 125 -3.00 13.12 -0.93
CA THR A 125 -2.99 13.22 0.54
C THR A 125 -4.41 13.29 1.10
N ALA A 126 -5.28 14.09 0.49
CA ALA A 126 -6.68 14.20 0.93
C ALA A 126 -7.42 12.85 0.79
N TRP A 127 -7.33 12.21 -0.38
CA TRP A 127 -8.00 10.94 -0.62
C TRP A 127 -7.41 9.78 0.18
N ALA A 128 -6.09 9.76 0.40
CA ALA A 128 -5.43 8.76 1.23
C ALA A 128 -5.91 8.86 2.67
N LEU A 129 -5.99 10.08 3.24
CA LEU A 129 -6.53 10.29 4.58
C LEU A 129 -7.99 9.86 4.67
N LEU A 130 -8.82 10.20 3.68
CA LEU A 130 -10.22 9.78 3.64
C LEU A 130 -10.35 8.25 3.58
N GLY A 131 -9.62 7.59 2.68
CA GLY A 131 -9.66 6.14 2.49
C GLY A 131 -9.16 5.37 3.70
N LEU A 132 -8.01 5.76 4.26
CA LEU A 132 -7.44 5.14 5.45
C LEU A 132 -8.35 5.35 6.67
N THR A 133 -8.89 6.55 6.87
CA THR A 133 -9.81 6.82 7.98
C THR A 133 -11.11 6.03 7.84
N GLU A 134 -11.65 5.92 6.62
CA GLU A 134 -12.83 5.08 6.40
C GLU A 134 -12.55 3.63 6.74
N TYR A 135 -11.45 3.09 6.23
CA TYR A 135 -11.05 1.72 6.52
C TYR A 135 -10.90 1.50 8.02
N MET A 136 -10.23 2.40 8.76
CA MET A 136 -10.08 2.30 10.22
C MET A 136 -11.43 2.27 10.93
N LYS A 137 -12.39 3.11 10.51
CA LYS A 137 -13.75 3.13 11.07
C LYS A 137 -14.52 1.84 10.80
N GLN A 138 -14.48 1.35 9.56
CA GLN A 138 -15.25 0.19 9.12
C GLN A 138 -14.67 -1.14 9.62
N SER A 139 -13.36 -1.20 9.84
CA SER A 139 -12.66 -2.39 10.36
C SER A 139 -12.66 -2.49 11.89
N GLY A 140 -13.02 -1.42 12.60
CA GLY A 140 -12.92 -1.37 14.06
C GLY A 140 -11.48 -1.36 14.57
N GLU A 141 -10.53 -0.82 13.79
CA GLU A 141 -9.11 -0.83 14.15
C GLU A 141 -8.78 -0.03 15.41
N LEU A 142 -9.61 0.94 15.75
CA LEU A 142 -9.45 1.76 16.95
C LEU A 142 -9.90 1.02 18.23
N ASP A 143 -10.67 -0.06 18.11
CA ASP A 143 -11.18 -0.85 19.22
C ASP A 143 -10.31 -2.12 19.44
N ALA A 144 -9.04 -2.05 19.07
CA ALA A 144 -8.11 -3.17 19.16
C ALA A 144 -7.93 -3.63 20.61
N HIS A 145 -8.13 -4.93 20.86
CA HIS A 145 -7.94 -5.53 22.18
C HIS A 145 -7.41 -6.96 22.04
N TYR A 146 -6.09 -7.11 22.06
CA TYR A 146 -5.43 -8.42 21.92
C TYR A 146 -4.06 -8.40 22.60
N THR A 147 -3.50 -9.57 22.88
CA THR A 147 -2.08 -9.70 23.22
C THR A 147 -1.30 -10.20 22.01
N TYR A 148 -0.03 -9.82 21.92
CA TYR A 148 0.88 -10.38 20.94
C TYR A 148 2.19 -10.81 21.58
N ALA A 149 2.89 -11.72 20.93
CA ALA A 149 4.26 -12.07 21.26
C ALA A 149 5.08 -12.27 19.97
N VAL A 150 6.36 -11.93 20.05
CA VAL A 150 7.34 -12.06 18.97
C VAL A 150 8.51 -12.90 19.46
N ALA A 151 8.89 -13.90 18.68
CA ALA A 151 10.05 -14.73 18.95
C ALA A 151 10.87 -14.96 17.68
N VAL A 152 12.19 -15.09 17.85
CA VAL A 152 13.11 -15.50 16.79
C VAL A 152 13.86 -16.74 17.25
N ASN A 153 13.83 -17.81 16.44
CA ASN A 153 14.47 -19.10 16.74
C ASN A 153 14.11 -19.63 18.15
N GLY A 154 12.83 -19.55 18.52
CA GLY A 154 12.33 -19.97 19.83
C GLY A 154 12.66 -19.05 21.01
N LYS A 155 13.44 -17.98 20.81
CA LYS A 155 13.73 -16.96 21.83
C LYS A 155 12.72 -15.81 21.74
N THR A 156 11.93 -15.62 22.77
CA THR A 156 11.00 -14.49 22.89
C THR A 156 11.77 -13.17 22.90
N LEU A 157 11.42 -12.26 21.98
CA LEU A 157 11.93 -10.89 21.91
C LEU A 157 11.08 -9.95 22.76
N GLY A 158 9.76 -10.16 22.76
CA GLY A 158 8.83 -9.39 23.57
C GLY A 158 7.40 -9.88 23.43
N GLN A 159 6.56 -9.41 24.35
CA GLN A 159 5.12 -9.60 24.34
C GLN A 159 4.46 -8.39 24.98
N ASP A 160 3.29 -8.01 24.50
CA ASP A 160 2.54 -6.89 25.08
C ASP A 160 1.04 -7.05 24.82
N GLN A 161 0.24 -6.27 25.53
CA GLN A 161 -1.19 -6.12 25.28
C GLN A 161 -1.43 -4.85 24.48
N VAL A 162 -2.18 -4.98 23.38
CA VAL A 162 -2.71 -3.86 22.62
C VAL A 162 -4.11 -3.54 23.12
N THR A 163 -4.33 -2.28 23.47
CA THR A 163 -5.60 -1.69 23.87
C THR A 163 -5.82 -0.38 23.08
N PRO A 164 -7.04 0.20 23.10
CA PRO A 164 -7.29 1.48 22.44
C PRO A 164 -6.36 2.61 22.91
N GLU A 165 -5.88 2.55 24.15
CA GLU A 165 -5.00 3.56 24.76
C GLU A 165 -3.56 3.51 24.24
N ASN A 166 -3.09 2.35 23.77
CA ASN A 166 -1.70 2.15 23.33
C ASN A 166 -1.54 1.69 21.88
N LEU A 167 -2.64 1.63 21.11
CA LEU A 167 -2.67 1.14 19.72
C LEU A 167 -1.66 1.84 18.77
N THR A 168 -1.30 3.09 19.07
CA THR A 168 -0.37 3.90 18.27
C THR A 168 1.08 3.78 18.72
N ALA A 169 1.35 3.05 19.80
CA ALA A 169 2.70 2.84 20.31
C ALA A 169 3.43 1.84 19.42
N ASN A 170 4.56 2.25 18.85
CA ASN A 170 5.43 1.36 18.08
C ASN A 170 6.36 0.59 19.00
N GLN A 171 6.50 -0.70 18.75
CA GLN A 171 7.42 -1.59 19.45
C GLN A 171 8.46 -2.11 18.45
N ASN A 172 9.73 -1.90 18.76
CA ASN A 172 10.84 -2.27 17.89
C ASN A 172 11.69 -3.34 18.58
N PHE A 173 12.05 -4.39 17.83
CA PHE A 173 12.93 -5.45 18.30
C PHE A 173 14.09 -5.60 17.32
N ASP A 174 15.30 -5.50 17.83
CA ASP A 174 16.52 -5.69 17.06
C ASP A 174 17.20 -7.01 17.45
N VAL A 175 17.53 -7.83 16.45
CA VAL A 175 18.31 -9.05 16.64
C VAL A 175 19.61 -8.91 15.87
N ALA A 176 20.74 -9.08 16.56
CA ALA A 176 22.04 -8.99 15.92
C ALA A 176 22.24 -10.20 14.99
N ILE A 177 22.85 -9.98 13.81
CA ILE A 177 23.11 -11.05 12.82
C ILE A 177 23.89 -12.22 13.44
N LYS A 178 24.83 -11.94 14.36
CA LYS A 178 25.62 -12.97 15.05
C LYS A 178 24.78 -13.94 15.91
N ASP A 179 23.56 -13.53 16.28
CA ASP A 179 22.62 -14.32 17.08
C ASP A 179 21.62 -15.09 16.19
N LEU A 180 21.69 -14.89 14.86
CA LEU A 180 20.95 -15.65 13.86
C LEU A 180 21.73 -16.89 13.41
N LEU A 181 21.01 -17.90 12.95
CA LEU A 181 21.58 -19.10 12.38
C LEU A 181 22.14 -18.79 10.98
N LEU A 182 23.38 -19.20 10.71
CA LEU A 182 24.04 -18.97 9.42
C LEU A 182 23.71 -20.07 8.40
N ASP A 183 23.68 -21.33 8.85
CA ASP A 183 23.51 -22.50 7.99
C ASP A 183 22.13 -23.16 8.14
N ALA A 184 21.18 -22.45 8.73
CA ALA A 184 19.80 -22.90 8.91
C ALA A 184 18.81 -21.75 8.72
N ALA A 185 17.58 -22.09 8.36
CA ALA A 185 16.50 -21.13 8.27
C ALA A 185 16.24 -20.50 9.64
N ASN A 186 16.18 -19.17 9.69
CA ASN A 186 15.76 -18.46 10.88
C ASN A 186 14.24 -18.38 10.89
N GLU A 187 13.63 -18.72 12.02
CA GLU A 187 12.19 -18.65 12.22
C GLU A 187 11.82 -17.36 12.95
N LEU A 188 10.95 -16.56 12.33
CA LEU A 188 10.27 -15.44 12.99
C LEU A 188 8.84 -15.87 13.30
N LEU A 189 8.53 -16.01 14.58
CA LEU A 189 7.20 -16.36 15.06
C LEU A 189 6.51 -15.11 15.63
N LEU A 190 5.38 -14.75 15.03
CA LEU A 190 4.44 -13.77 15.58
C LEU A 190 3.15 -14.48 15.99
N THR A 191 2.78 -14.35 17.26
CA THR A 191 1.51 -14.85 17.77
C THR A 191 0.64 -13.69 18.21
N LYS A 192 -0.64 -13.74 17.85
CA LYS A 192 -1.68 -12.80 18.30
C LYS A 192 -2.79 -13.60 18.96
N SER A 193 -3.27 -13.16 20.12
CA SER A 193 -4.44 -13.76 20.75
C SER A 193 -5.71 -13.48 19.94
N GLU A 194 -6.78 -14.21 20.27
CA GLU A 194 -8.12 -13.80 19.86
C GLU A 194 -8.44 -12.41 20.42
N GLY A 195 -9.23 -11.65 19.68
CA GLY A 195 -9.62 -10.28 20.02
C GLY A 195 -9.70 -9.35 18.80
N PRO A 196 -10.48 -8.26 18.90
CA PRO A 196 -10.67 -7.29 17.83
C PRO A 196 -9.36 -6.58 17.47
N GLY A 197 -9.24 -6.09 16.24
CA GLY A 197 -8.07 -5.37 15.73
C GLY A 197 -7.07 -6.22 14.94
N ASN A 198 -6.18 -5.54 14.20
CA ASN A 198 -5.13 -6.17 13.39
C ASN A 198 -3.75 -5.90 14.01
N LEU A 199 -2.87 -6.91 13.98
CA LEU A 199 -1.44 -6.75 14.31
C LEU A 199 -0.68 -6.41 13.03
N TYR A 200 -0.23 -5.16 12.94
CA TYR A 200 0.64 -4.70 11.86
C TYR A 200 2.10 -4.85 12.28
N TYR A 201 2.91 -5.42 11.41
CA TYR A 201 4.35 -5.55 11.62
C TYR A 201 5.10 -5.37 10.31
N SER A 202 6.36 -4.96 10.44
CA SER A 202 7.33 -5.00 9.35
C SER A 202 8.58 -5.68 9.85
N ALA A 203 9.14 -6.58 9.05
CA ALA A 203 10.36 -7.30 9.36
C ALA A 203 11.39 -7.04 8.26
N PHE A 204 12.57 -6.57 8.66
CA PHE A 204 13.65 -6.24 7.75
C PHE A 204 14.89 -7.03 8.15
N LEU A 205 15.58 -7.60 7.15
CA LEU A 205 16.89 -8.23 7.34
C LEU A 205 17.93 -7.42 6.56
N ASN A 206 18.79 -6.73 7.30
CA ASN A 206 19.89 -5.98 6.73
C ASN A 206 21.18 -6.77 6.93
N TYR A 207 21.87 -7.12 5.85
CA TYR A 207 23.12 -7.86 5.88
C TYR A 207 24.03 -7.45 4.73
N TYR A 208 25.33 -7.71 4.87
CA TYR A 208 26.32 -7.47 3.84
C TYR A 208 26.68 -8.77 3.15
N LEU A 209 26.58 -8.78 1.82
CA LEU A 209 27.11 -9.86 0.99
C LEU A 209 28.55 -9.55 0.59
N PRO A 210 29.44 -10.55 0.52
CA PRO A 210 30.72 -10.42 -0.16
C PRO A 210 30.51 -9.90 -1.60
N VAL A 211 31.38 -9.00 -2.06
CA VAL A 211 31.22 -8.30 -3.35
C VAL A 211 31.07 -9.28 -4.52
N ASN A 212 31.75 -10.42 -4.49
CA ASN A 212 31.67 -11.45 -5.53
C ASN A 212 30.31 -12.18 -5.58
N GLN A 213 29.44 -12.02 -4.59
CA GLN A 213 28.10 -12.60 -4.53
C GLN A 213 27.00 -11.59 -4.89
N ILE A 214 27.35 -10.30 -5.05
CA ILE A 214 26.41 -9.25 -5.43
C ILE A 214 26.31 -9.23 -6.96
N GLN A 215 25.16 -9.65 -7.50
CA GLN A 215 24.87 -9.49 -8.93
C GLN A 215 24.55 -8.03 -9.25
N ALA A 216 24.92 -7.58 -10.45
CA ALA A 216 24.53 -6.26 -10.94
C ALA A 216 22.99 -6.16 -10.94
N LEU A 217 22.46 -5.13 -10.28
CA LEU A 217 21.03 -4.89 -10.18
C LEU A 217 20.69 -3.60 -10.94
N ASP A 218 19.82 -3.70 -11.93
CA ASP A 218 19.20 -2.56 -12.59
C ASP A 218 17.72 -2.48 -12.19
N ARG A 219 17.35 -1.37 -11.55
CA ARG A 219 15.97 -1.01 -11.22
C ARG A 219 15.68 0.44 -11.64
N GLY A 220 16.12 0.83 -12.83
CA GLY A 220 15.90 2.15 -13.43
C GLY A 220 17.02 3.16 -13.20
N VAL A 221 17.94 2.88 -12.27
CA VAL A 221 19.19 3.61 -12.08
C VAL A 221 20.34 2.61 -12.08
N MET A 222 21.35 2.87 -12.90
CA MET A 222 22.57 2.05 -12.99
C MET A 222 23.77 2.89 -12.58
N VAL A 223 24.66 2.31 -11.77
CA VAL A 223 25.95 2.91 -11.43
C VAL A 223 27.05 2.00 -11.98
N MET A 224 27.90 2.56 -12.82
CA MET A 224 29.08 1.88 -13.36
C MET A 224 30.34 2.57 -12.84
N ARG A 225 31.36 1.76 -12.51
CA ARG A 225 32.67 2.29 -12.12
C ARG A 225 33.72 1.78 -13.08
N GLN A 226 34.50 2.71 -13.63
CA GLN A 226 35.70 2.44 -14.41
C GLN A 226 36.89 3.06 -13.69
N TYR A 227 38.02 2.34 -13.69
CA TYR A 227 39.27 2.83 -13.12
C TYR A 227 40.23 3.10 -14.27
N PHE A 228 40.90 4.24 -14.23
CA PHE A 228 41.91 4.62 -15.21
C PHE A 228 43.23 4.88 -14.49
N GLN A 229 44.33 4.50 -15.12
CA GLN A 229 45.65 4.84 -14.61
C GLN A 229 45.82 6.37 -14.64
N VAL A 230 46.52 6.92 -13.65
CA VAL A 230 46.77 8.35 -13.54
C VAL A 230 48.21 8.64 -13.94
N ASP A 231 48.42 9.71 -14.71
CA ASP A 231 49.75 10.24 -14.99
C ASP A 231 50.35 10.82 -13.70
N GLN A 232 51.54 10.35 -13.29
CA GLN A 232 52.10 10.72 -11.99
C GLN A 232 52.58 12.18 -11.90
N ALA A 233 52.87 12.83 -13.03
CA ALA A 233 53.35 14.21 -13.04
C ALA A 233 52.20 15.23 -13.06
N THR A 234 51.09 14.88 -13.73
CA THR A 234 49.96 15.79 -13.97
C THR A 234 48.71 15.44 -13.15
N LEU A 235 48.68 14.25 -12.55
CA LEU A 235 47.55 13.67 -11.82
C LEU A 235 46.27 13.55 -12.65
N GLN A 236 46.39 13.55 -13.98
CA GLN A 236 45.26 13.40 -14.90
C GLN A 236 45.01 11.94 -15.28
N PRO A 237 43.75 11.52 -15.50
CA PRO A 237 43.44 10.19 -16.00
C PRO A 237 44.06 9.96 -17.39
N THR A 238 44.71 8.83 -17.55
CA THR A 238 45.17 8.33 -18.86
C THR A 238 44.04 7.58 -19.56
N ALA A 239 44.21 7.29 -20.86
CA ALA A 239 43.29 6.44 -21.61
C ALA A 239 43.40 4.94 -21.23
N THR A 240 44.35 4.57 -20.37
CA THR A 240 44.58 3.19 -19.97
C THR A 240 43.63 2.80 -18.84
N GLN A 241 42.64 1.97 -19.16
CA GLN A 241 41.70 1.43 -18.17
C GLN A 241 42.37 0.31 -17.35
N ILE A 242 42.21 0.36 -16.02
CA ILE A 242 42.61 -0.71 -15.10
C ILE A 242 41.47 -1.72 -15.04
N THR A 243 41.71 -2.93 -15.53
CA THR A 243 40.72 -4.02 -15.62
C THR A 243 40.84 -5.05 -14.50
N SER A 244 41.90 -5.01 -13.70
CA SER A 244 42.08 -5.80 -12.47
C SER A 244 42.86 -4.98 -11.44
N ALA A 245 42.45 -5.04 -10.17
CA ALA A 245 43.23 -4.56 -9.04
C ALA A 245 44.24 -5.62 -8.58
#